data_AF-A0AA51YGG9-F1
#
_entry.id   AF-A0AA51YGG9-F1
#
_cell.length_a   1.000
_cell.length_b   1.000
_cell.length_c   1.000
_cell.angle_alpha   90.00
_cell.angle_beta   90.00
_cell.angle_gamma   90.00
#
_symmetry.space_group_name_H-M   'P 1'
#
loop_
_entity.id
_entity.type
_entity.pdbx_description
1 polymer ?
#
loop_
_entity_poly.entity_id
_entity_poly.type
_entity_poly.pdbx_seq_one_letter_code
_entity_poly.pdbx_strand_id
1 'polypeptide(L)'
;MKYTFQDSTELPLQRDFIQDLNNFIEMAKKVLPLENSAIELSEEESSEISSLEARIKEIDSFSKDIQQYVDERAKGAEDKEILECRNAVIDACIETGNRGLKELNQKLEQIKRQSESGIYKIEMDLLNNLNPLFESGIYGANKAYSVSMTEGALKGVLKASFSGMEYTCDLTYAHEILTIREVYGNLSLPTWTKAGIFSKENKVKMIDVSEYTIASMNYDGNKHVDVSFENKKGDQKFKITSDNDTYQIYHGEFDVTSDETLLKSVQVDNVAGLVDDLKKYMEMFIKYQKLTQILLDGNDAVRNNEVFDCLKLIAEQYGDIVRESLDKGYVKNEITIKVESSDGTRTEKYITKEEAFDQLAELGSEGLELASILGVD
;
A
#
# COMPACT_ATOMS: atom_id res chain seq x y z
N MET A 1 -3.86 19.88 -19.50
CA MET A 1 -3.98 21.08 -18.63
C MET A 1 -2.61 21.36 -18.08
N LYS A 2 -2.29 22.63 -17.82
CA LYS A 2 -1.03 23.04 -17.19
C LYS A 2 -1.34 23.69 -15.85
N TYR A 3 -0.61 23.29 -14.82
CA TYR A 3 -0.77 23.79 -13.45
C TYR A 3 0.48 24.55 -13.03
N THR A 4 0.28 25.77 -12.55
CA THR A 4 1.37 26.70 -12.17
C THR A 4 1.04 27.41 -10.87
N PHE A 5 2.07 27.86 -10.16
CA PHE A 5 1.94 28.88 -9.12
C PHE A 5 1.47 30.20 -9.73
N GLN A 6 1.13 31.17 -8.88
CA GLN A 6 0.59 32.46 -9.34
C GLN A 6 1.59 33.29 -10.16
N ASP A 7 2.90 33.11 -9.95
CA ASP A 7 3.98 33.70 -10.73
C ASP A 7 4.24 33.01 -12.09
N SER A 8 3.44 31.99 -12.43
CA SER A 8 3.55 31.14 -13.63
C SER A 8 4.67 30.10 -13.61
N THR A 9 5.37 29.92 -12.49
CA THR A 9 6.28 28.79 -12.28
C THR A 9 5.47 27.49 -12.24
N GLU A 10 5.97 26.41 -12.85
CA GLU A 10 5.26 25.11 -12.85
C GLU A 10 5.19 24.51 -11.45
N LEU A 11 4.04 23.89 -11.13
CA LEU A 11 3.93 23.08 -9.91
C LEU A 11 4.83 21.84 -10.01
N PRO A 12 5.32 21.30 -8.87
CA PRO A 12 6.15 20.10 -8.84
C PRO A 12 5.52 18.91 -9.55
N LEU A 13 4.19 18.77 -9.45
CA LEU A 13 3.40 17.84 -10.25
C LEU A 13 2.28 18.61 -10.96
N GLN A 14 2.01 18.24 -12.20
CA GLN A 14 0.95 18.84 -13.02
C GLN A 14 -0.44 18.33 -12.63
N ARG A 15 -0.86 18.67 -11.40
CA ARG A 15 -2.12 18.26 -10.76
C ARG A 15 -2.74 19.42 -9.99
N ASP A 16 -4.03 19.29 -9.70
CA ASP A 16 -4.80 20.26 -8.92
C ASP A 16 -4.51 20.17 -7.42
N PHE A 17 -3.46 20.87 -6.99
CA PHE A 17 -3.03 20.88 -5.59
C PHE A 17 -4.11 21.36 -4.62
N ILE A 18 -4.99 22.27 -5.03
CA ILE A 18 -6.07 22.76 -4.16
C ILE A 18 -7.09 21.64 -3.91
N GLN A 19 -7.41 20.85 -4.92
CA GLN A 19 -8.24 19.66 -4.74
C GLN A 19 -7.53 18.62 -3.87
N ASP A 20 -6.22 18.40 -4.05
CA ASP A 20 -5.47 17.45 -3.23
C ASP A 20 -5.42 17.84 -1.76
N LEU A 21 -5.23 19.13 -1.46
CA LEU A 21 -5.23 19.64 -0.09
C LEU A 21 -6.61 19.47 0.57
N ASN A 22 -7.69 19.78 -0.15
CA ASN A 22 -9.05 19.53 0.34
C ASN A 22 -9.30 18.03 0.57
N ASN A 23 -8.84 17.17 -0.35
CA ASN A 23 -8.93 15.73 -0.19
C ASN A 23 -8.15 15.26 1.05
N PHE A 24 -6.93 15.76 1.27
CA PHE A 24 -6.15 15.45 2.46
C PHE A 24 -6.90 15.79 3.75
N ILE A 25 -7.45 17.02 3.85
CA ILE A 25 -8.22 17.47 5.02
C ILE A 25 -9.45 16.58 5.24
N GLU A 26 -10.25 16.35 4.21
CA GLU A 26 -11.45 15.50 4.30
C GLU A 26 -11.14 14.05 4.69
N MET A 27 -9.95 13.57 4.33
CA MET A 27 -9.49 12.23 4.66
C MET A 27 -9.05 12.15 6.12
N ALA A 28 -8.29 13.13 6.60
CA ALA A 28 -7.95 13.27 8.01
C ALA A 28 -9.22 13.24 8.90
N LYS A 29 -10.28 13.97 8.49
CA LYS A 29 -11.57 13.96 9.21
C LYS A 29 -12.22 12.58 9.32
N LYS A 30 -12.00 11.69 8.35
CA LYS A 30 -12.58 10.34 8.33
C LYS A 30 -11.75 9.33 9.10
N VAL A 31 -10.43 9.43 9.01
CA VAL A 31 -9.52 8.36 9.47
C VAL A 31 -9.07 8.55 10.92
N LEU A 32 -8.88 9.79 11.38
CA LEU A 32 -8.45 10.03 12.77
C LEU A 32 -9.48 9.52 13.79
N PRO A 33 -10.81 9.70 13.62
CA PRO A 33 -11.77 9.10 14.55
C PRO A 33 -11.76 7.57 14.53
N LEU A 34 -11.47 6.95 13.39
CA LEU A 34 -11.40 5.49 13.26
C LEU A 34 -10.17 4.93 13.96
N GLU A 35 -9.02 5.57 13.80
CA GLU A 35 -7.79 5.22 14.51
C GLU A 35 -7.96 5.37 16.04
N ASN A 36 -8.51 6.50 16.50
CA ASN A 36 -8.82 6.70 17.91
C ASN A 36 -9.75 5.61 18.45
N SER A 37 -10.75 5.20 17.66
CA SER A 37 -11.65 4.09 18.04
C SER A 37 -10.90 2.73 18.13
N ALA A 38 -9.90 2.49 17.28
CA ALA A 38 -9.07 1.28 17.35
C ALA A 38 -8.19 1.27 18.60
N ILE A 39 -7.60 2.42 18.95
CA ILE A 39 -6.82 2.60 20.18
C ILE A 39 -7.70 2.34 21.41
N GLU A 40 -8.85 3.01 21.50
CA GLU A 40 -9.80 2.85 22.61
C GLU A 40 -10.24 1.38 22.76
N LEU A 41 -10.60 0.72 21.66
CA LEU A 41 -10.98 -0.69 21.67
C LEU A 41 -9.84 -1.58 22.17
N SER A 42 -8.61 -1.35 21.72
CA SER A 42 -7.43 -2.10 22.14
C SER A 42 -7.11 -1.92 23.63
N GLU A 43 -7.26 -0.70 24.15
CA GLU A 43 -7.06 -0.39 25.57
C GLU A 43 -8.13 -1.03 26.47
N GLU A 44 -9.40 -0.92 26.11
CA GLU A 44 -10.51 -1.55 26.82
C GLU A 44 -10.33 -3.07 26.90
N GLU A 45 -9.95 -3.69 25.78
CA GLU A 45 -9.70 -5.13 25.69
C GLU A 45 -8.50 -5.58 26.52
N SER A 46 -7.39 -4.85 26.44
CA SER A 46 -6.19 -5.12 27.23
C SER A 46 -6.48 -5.09 28.73
N SER A 47 -7.29 -4.13 29.17
CA SER A 47 -7.77 -4.01 30.55
C SER A 47 -8.67 -5.20 30.95
N GLU A 48 -9.63 -5.59 30.11
CA GLU A 48 -10.53 -6.71 30.39
C GLU A 48 -9.79 -8.06 30.42
N ILE A 49 -8.87 -8.28 29.47
CA ILE A 49 -8.00 -9.47 29.43
C ILE A 49 -7.16 -9.55 30.71
N SER A 50 -6.50 -8.46 31.09
CA SER A 50 -5.68 -8.41 32.30
C SER A 50 -6.49 -8.74 33.56
N SER A 51 -7.73 -8.22 33.64
CA SER A 51 -8.67 -8.50 34.74
C SER A 51 -9.08 -9.98 34.79
N LEU A 52 -9.39 -10.60 33.65
CA LEU A 52 -9.74 -12.02 33.57
C LEU A 52 -8.56 -12.92 33.93
N GLU A 53 -7.36 -12.62 33.43
CA GLU A 53 -6.14 -13.36 33.73
C GLU A 53 -5.80 -13.30 35.22
N ALA A 54 -5.96 -12.14 35.86
CA ALA A 54 -5.81 -11.98 37.30
C ALA A 54 -6.79 -12.87 38.08
N ARG A 55 -8.08 -12.88 37.71
CA ARG A 55 -9.12 -13.70 38.35
C ARG A 55 -8.87 -15.21 38.16
N ILE A 56 -8.42 -15.63 36.98
CA ILE A 56 -8.02 -17.01 36.70
C ILE A 56 -6.90 -17.43 37.66
N LYS A 57 -5.88 -16.59 37.81
CA LYS A 57 -4.75 -16.83 38.72
C LYS A 57 -5.17 -16.88 40.19
N GLU A 58 -6.10 -16.02 40.60
CA GLU A 58 -6.65 -16.01 41.96
C GLU A 58 -7.42 -17.29 42.28
N ILE A 59 -8.29 -17.78 41.38
CA ILE A 59 -9.05 -19.03 41.59
C ILE A 59 -8.09 -20.23 41.67
N ASP A 60 -7.08 -20.28 40.81
CA ASP A 60 -6.07 -21.35 40.81
C ASP A 60 -5.25 -21.34 42.12
N SER A 61 -4.84 -20.15 42.58
CA SER A 61 -4.10 -20.00 43.84
C SER A 61 -4.97 -20.37 45.04
N PHE A 62 -6.20 -19.89 45.10
CA PHE A 62 -7.14 -20.21 46.18
C PHE A 62 -7.43 -21.71 46.28
N SER A 63 -7.58 -22.39 45.14
CA SER A 63 -7.81 -23.84 45.11
C SER A 63 -6.61 -24.61 45.66
N LYS A 64 -5.38 -24.18 45.33
CA LYS A 64 -4.14 -24.74 45.86
C LYS A 64 -3.99 -24.49 47.37
N ASP A 65 -4.34 -23.31 47.84
CA ASP A 65 -4.29 -22.95 49.26
C ASP A 65 -5.25 -23.80 50.10
N ILE A 66 -6.48 -24.03 49.62
CA ILE A 66 -7.43 -24.93 50.29
C ILE A 66 -6.87 -26.36 50.33
N GLN A 67 -6.37 -26.86 49.20
CA GLN A 67 -5.82 -28.21 49.13
C GLN A 67 -4.69 -28.39 50.14
N GLN A 68 -3.74 -27.45 50.15
CA GLN A 68 -2.63 -27.45 51.10
C GLN A 68 -3.12 -27.39 52.56
N TYR A 69 -4.05 -26.49 52.87
CA TYR A 69 -4.58 -26.32 54.22
C TYR A 69 -5.26 -27.60 54.75
N VAL A 70 -6.09 -28.24 53.92
CA VAL A 70 -6.79 -29.48 54.29
C VAL A 70 -5.79 -30.63 54.42
N ASP A 71 -4.81 -30.73 53.52
CA ASP A 71 -3.73 -31.72 53.58
C ASP A 71 -2.90 -31.60 54.87
N GLU A 72 -2.55 -30.37 55.26
CA GLU A 72 -1.82 -30.10 56.49
C GLU A 72 -2.62 -30.48 57.74
N ARG A 73 -3.94 -30.24 57.75
CA ARG A 73 -4.81 -30.54 58.91
C ARG A 73 -5.11 -32.02 59.08
N ALA A 74 -5.15 -32.78 57.98
CA ALA A 74 -5.35 -34.22 58.00
C ALA A 74 -4.04 -35.02 58.14
N LYS A 75 -2.89 -34.33 58.27
CA LYS A 75 -1.57 -34.96 58.31
C LYS A 75 -1.44 -35.91 59.50
N GLY A 76 -1.21 -37.19 59.21
CA GLY A 76 -1.07 -38.24 60.23
C GLY A 76 -2.40 -38.80 60.76
N ALA A 77 -3.55 -38.42 60.17
CA ALA A 77 -4.83 -39.05 60.47
C ALA A 77 -4.89 -40.47 59.86
N GLU A 78 -5.27 -41.44 60.69
CA GLU A 78 -5.55 -42.83 60.26
C GLU A 78 -7.05 -43.15 60.27
N ASP A 79 -7.86 -42.34 60.97
CA ASP A 79 -9.31 -42.50 61.04
C ASP A 79 -9.96 -42.25 59.68
N LYS A 80 -10.73 -43.23 59.22
CA LYS A 80 -11.36 -43.24 57.90
C LYS A 80 -12.29 -42.03 57.70
N GLU A 81 -13.02 -41.65 58.74
CA GLU A 81 -13.97 -40.54 58.73
C GLU A 81 -13.28 -39.19 58.47
N ILE A 82 -12.04 -39.02 58.98
CA ILE A 82 -11.24 -37.81 58.77
C ILE A 82 -10.73 -37.74 57.33
N LEU A 83 -10.27 -38.88 56.78
CA LEU A 83 -9.79 -38.97 55.40
C LEU A 83 -10.93 -38.76 54.38
N GLU A 84 -12.13 -39.29 54.64
CA GLU A 84 -13.32 -39.03 53.82
C GLU A 84 -13.69 -37.55 53.81
N CYS A 85 -13.66 -36.88 54.97
CA CYS A 85 -13.91 -35.45 55.06
C CYS A 85 -12.88 -34.63 54.27
N ARG A 86 -11.58 -34.95 54.40
CA ARG A 86 -10.51 -34.33 53.60
C ARG A 86 -10.80 -34.43 52.11
N ASN A 87 -11.05 -35.64 51.62
CA ASN A 87 -11.21 -35.89 50.20
C ASN A 87 -12.45 -35.15 49.67
N ALA A 88 -13.57 -35.18 50.40
CA ALA A 88 -14.78 -34.48 50.00
C ALA A 88 -14.58 -32.95 49.88
N VAL A 89 -13.80 -32.34 50.78
CA VAL A 89 -13.48 -30.90 50.69
C VAL A 89 -12.58 -30.59 49.49
N ILE A 90 -11.54 -31.41 49.27
CA ILE A 90 -10.63 -31.25 48.12
C ILE A 90 -11.41 -31.42 46.80
N ASP A 91 -12.21 -32.48 46.68
CA ASP A 91 -12.99 -32.77 45.47
C ASP A 91 -13.97 -31.64 45.17
N ALA A 92 -14.70 -31.14 46.17
CA ALA A 92 -15.63 -30.02 46.00
C ALA A 92 -14.90 -28.73 45.60
N CYS A 93 -13.72 -28.48 46.15
CA CYS A 93 -12.89 -27.32 45.79
C CYS A 93 -12.39 -27.42 44.34
N ILE A 94 -11.87 -28.59 43.94
CA ILE A 94 -11.39 -28.84 42.58
C ILE A 94 -12.53 -28.72 41.57
N GLU A 95 -13.69 -29.32 41.85
CA GLU A 95 -14.85 -29.25 40.95
C GLU A 95 -15.31 -27.80 40.75
N THR A 96 -15.47 -27.06 41.85
CA THR A 96 -15.93 -25.67 41.81
C THR A 96 -14.91 -24.75 41.16
N GLY A 97 -13.62 -24.91 41.49
CA GLY A 97 -12.51 -24.18 40.90
C GLY A 97 -12.41 -24.42 39.40
N ASN A 98 -12.41 -25.68 38.96
CA ASN A 98 -12.36 -26.05 37.55
C ASN A 98 -13.54 -25.49 36.75
N ARG A 99 -14.74 -25.49 37.33
CA ARG A 99 -15.91 -24.89 36.70
C ARG A 99 -15.73 -23.38 36.51
N GLY A 100 -15.29 -22.67 37.55
CA GLY A 100 -15.01 -21.23 37.48
C GLY A 100 -13.90 -20.91 36.47
N LEU A 101 -12.80 -21.68 36.46
CA LEU A 101 -11.72 -21.54 35.49
C LEU A 101 -12.21 -21.76 34.07
N LYS A 102 -13.05 -22.77 33.82
CA LYS A 102 -13.62 -23.04 32.50
C LYS A 102 -14.47 -21.86 32.02
N GLU A 103 -15.33 -21.32 32.87
CA GLU A 103 -16.18 -20.16 32.53
C GLU A 103 -15.34 -18.92 32.21
N LEU A 104 -14.29 -18.63 32.99
CA LEU A 104 -13.41 -17.48 32.74
C LEU A 104 -12.56 -17.66 31.48
N ASN A 105 -12.00 -18.85 31.23
CA ASN A 105 -11.24 -19.12 30.02
C ASN A 105 -12.10 -19.00 28.76
N GLN A 106 -13.36 -19.47 28.80
CA GLN A 106 -14.29 -19.30 27.68
C GLN A 106 -14.58 -17.83 27.39
N LYS A 107 -14.75 -17.00 28.43
CA LYS A 107 -14.91 -15.54 28.26
C LYS A 107 -13.66 -14.90 27.68
N LEU A 108 -12.48 -15.29 28.18
CA LEU A 108 -11.19 -14.79 27.67
C LEU A 108 -11.01 -15.11 26.17
N GLU A 109 -11.32 -16.34 25.76
CA GLU A 109 -11.28 -16.72 24.34
C GLU A 109 -12.30 -15.96 23.50
N GLN A 110 -13.50 -15.71 24.05
CA GLN A 110 -14.54 -14.96 23.36
C GLN A 110 -14.12 -13.51 23.09
N ILE A 111 -13.57 -12.83 24.11
CA ILE A 111 -13.09 -11.44 23.98
C ILE A 111 -11.97 -11.37 22.95
N LYS A 112 -10.97 -12.25 23.02
CA LYS A 112 -9.86 -12.29 22.05
C LYS A 112 -10.34 -12.46 20.61
N ARG A 113 -11.35 -13.30 20.37
CA ARG A 113 -11.92 -13.48 19.02
C ARG A 113 -12.74 -12.30 18.54
N GLN A 114 -13.54 -11.70 19.42
CA GLN A 114 -14.35 -10.53 19.06
C GLN A 114 -13.45 -9.33 18.75
N SER A 115 -12.39 -9.15 19.55
CA SER A 115 -11.32 -8.18 19.35
C SER A 115 -10.67 -8.28 17.97
N GLU A 116 -10.13 -9.46 17.63
CA GLU A 116 -9.49 -9.69 16.33
C GLU A 116 -10.42 -9.34 15.16
N SER A 117 -11.72 -9.64 15.29
CA SER A 117 -12.70 -9.31 14.26
C SER A 117 -13.07 -7.82 14.20
N GLY A 118 -13.09 -7.13 15.34
CA GLY A 118 -13.42 -5.71 15.44
C GLY A 118 -12.28 -4.84 14.91
N ILE A 119 -11.05 -5.10 15.36
CA ILE A 119 -9.85 -4.41 14.91
C ILE A 119 -9.67 -4.60 13.40
N TYR A 120 -9.75 -5.83 12.90
CA TYR A 120 -9.63 -6.10 11.46
C TYR A 120 -10.63 -5.31 10.61
N LYS A 121 -11.86 -5.11 11.12
CA LYS A 121 -12.86 -4.29 10.42
C LYS A 121 -12.45 -2.83 10.38
N ILE A 122 -11.94 -2.28 11.50
CA ILE A 122 -11.44 -0.90 11.54
C ILE A 122 -10.22 -0.74 10.62
N GLU A 123 -9.29 -1.69 10.60
CA GLU A 123 -8.13 -1.68 9.69
C GLU A 123 -8.57 -1.62 8.21
N MET A 124 -9.57 -2.43 7.82
CA MET A 124 -10.13 -2.39 6.47
C MET A 124 -10.84 -1.07 6.17
N ASP A 125 -11.60 -0.54 7.13
CA ASP A 125 -12.28 0.74 6.98
C ASP A 125 -11.26 1.89 6.87
N LEU A 126 -10.14 1.84 7.61
CA LEU A 126 -9.03 2.79 7.48
C LEU A 126 -8.41 2.75 6.08
N LEU A 127 -8.02 1.57 5.58
CA LEU A 127 -7.43 1.44 4.24
C LEU A 127 -8.41 1.90 3.13
N ASN A 128 -9.68 1.54 3.23
CA ASN A 128 -10.70 1.96 2.27
C ASN A 128 -10.93 3.47 2.30
N ASN A 129 -10.99 4.05 3.50
CA ASN A 129 -11.13 5.49 3.66
C ASN A 129 -9.87 6.21 3.20
N LEU A 130 -8.67 5.65 3.35
CA LEU A 130 -7.40 6.24 2.91
C LEU A 130 -7.16 6.14 1.40
N ASN A 131 -7.73 5.13 0.73
CA ASN A 131 -7.46 4.84 -0.68
C ASN A 131 -7.54 6.07 -1.62
N PRO A 132 -8.57 6.93 -1.58
CA PRO A 132 -8.63 8.13 -2.42
C PRO A 132 -7.41 9.06 -2.37
N LEU A 133 -6.72 9.16 -1.22
CA LEU A 133 -5.53 10.01 -1.06
C LEU A 133 -4.33 9.43 -1.82
N PHE A 134 -4.25 8.10 -1.90
CA PHE A 134 -3.18 7.38 -2.58
C PHE A 134 -3.47 7.13 -4.07
N GLU A 135 -4.73 7.21 -4.51
CA GLU A 135 -5.12 7.09 -5.93
C GLU A 135 -4.52 8.20 -6.79
N SER A 136 -4.58 9.46 -6.34
CA SER A 136 -3.87 10.54 -7.02
C SER A 136 -2.35 10.41 -6.84
N GLY A 137 -1.93 9.82 -5.72
CA GLY A 137 -0.55 9.59 -5.31
C GLY A 137 -0.01 10.73 -4.45
N ILE A 138 0.97 10.40 -3.59
CA ILE A 138 1.58 11.39 -2.69
C ILE A 138 2.69 12.15 -3.41
N TYR A 139 2.79 13.46 -3.14
CA TYR A 139 3.91 14.29 -3.63
C TYR A 139 5.23 13.76 -3.09
N GLY A 140 6.28 13.77 -3.92
CA GLY A 140 7.61 13.31 -3.53
C GLY A 140 7.80 11.78 -3.44
N ALA A 141 6.74 10.99 -3.66
CA ALA A 141 6.83 9.53 -3.62
C ALA A 141 7.53 8.94 -4.85
N ASN A 142 8.48 8.05 -4.63
CA ASN A 142 9.05 7.20 -5.68
C ASN A 142 8.09 6.03 -5.91
N LYS A 143 7.68 5.79 -7.16
CA LYS A 143 6.63 4.82 -7.50
C LYS A 143 7.16 3.71 -8.41
N ALA A 144 7.16 2.47 -7.93
CA ALA A 144 7.50 1.30 -8.71
C ALA A 144 6.24 0.50 -9.07
N TYR A 145 6.20 -0.04 -10.29
CA TYR A 145 5.08 -0.76 -10.85
C TYR A 145 5.50 -2.16 -11.28
N SER A 146 4.70 -3.15 -10.93
CA SER A 146 4.81 -4.53 -11.43
C SER A 146 3.48 -4.95 -12.01
N VAL A 147 3.47 -5.39 -13.26
CA VAL A 147 2.25 -5.72 -14.00
C VAL A 147 2.41 -7.07 -14.68
N SER A 148 1.37 -7.90 -14.60
CA SER A 148 1.35 -9.20 -15.25
C SER A 148 -0.06 -9.64 -15.61
N MET A 149 -0.15 -10.55 -16.57
CA MET A 149 -1.40 -11.25 -16.87
C MET A 149 -1.73 -12.25 -15.75
N THR A 150 -2.84 -12.04 -15.05
CA THR A 150 -3.31 -12.89 -13.95
C THR A 150 -4.80 -13.17 -14.14
N GLU A 151 -5.18 -14.46 -14.23
CA GLU A 151 -6.59 -14.88 -14.39
C GLU A 151 -7.31 -14.28 -15.61
N GLY A 152 -6.57 -13.99 -16.69
CA GLY A 152 -7.13 -13.43 -17.91
C GLY A 152 -7.34 -11.91 -17.89
N ALA A 153 -6.84 -11.20 -16.87
CA ALA A 153 -6.82 -9.75 -16.82
C ALA A 153 -5.41 -9.23 -16.52
N LEU A 154 -5.10 -8.03 -17.00
CA LEU A 154 -3.86 -7.32 -16.68
C LEU A 154 -3.99 -6.70 -15.29
N LYS A 155 -3.31 -7.30 -14.31
CA LYS A 155 -3.26 -6.86 -12.92
C LYS A 155 -1.86 -6.38 -12.57
N GLY A 156 -1.75 -5.54 -11.55
CA GLY A 156 -0.44 -5.11 -11.08
C GLY A 156 -0.42 -4.71 -9.62
N VAL A 157 0.76 -4.29 -9.19
CA VAL A 157 1.05 -3.76 -7.87
C VAL A 157 1.82 -2.47 -8.05
N LEU A 158 1.36 -1.41 -7.38
CA LEU A 158 2.14 -0.19 -7.15
C LEU A 158 2.77 -0.32 -5.77
N LYS A 159 4.08 -0.12 -5.69
CA LYS A 159 4.79 0.14 -4.44
C LYS A 159 5.37 1.53 -4.49
N ALA A 160 5.13 2.31 -3.46
CA ALA A 160 5.63 3.66 -3.41
C ALA A 160 6.20 4.00 -2.04
N SER A 161 7.21 4.87 -2.01
CA SER A 161 7.87 5.26 -0.77
C SER A 161 8.35 6.70 -0.75
N PHE A 162 8.32 7.30 0.43
CA PHE A 162 8.91 8.61 0.75
C PHE A 162 9.11 8.72 2.26
N SER A 163 10.19 9.36 2.70
CA SER A 163 10.42 9.72 4.11
C SER A 163 10.15 8.62 5.15
N GLY A 164 10.55 7.37 4.88
CA GLY A 164 10.33 6.22 5.79
C GLY A 164 8.94 5.57 5.70
N MET A 165 8.01 6.21 4.98
CA MET A 165 6.70 5.66 4.68
C MET A 165 6.73 4.87 3.37
N GLU A 166 6.05 3.72 3.35
CA GLU A 166 5.81 2.92 2.16
C GLU A 166 4.30 2.63 2.04
N TYR A 167 3.79 2.55 0.81
CA TYR A 167 2.43 2.09 0.57
C TYR A 167 2.36 1.15 -0.63
N THR A 168 1.46 0.17 -0.54
CA THR A 168 1.21 -0.80 -1.60
C THR A 168 -0.24 -0.70 -2.05
N CYS A 169 -0.44 -0.69 -3.37
CA CYS A 169 -1.75 -0.75 -3.97
C CYS A 169 -1.86 -1.89 -4.99
N ASP A 170 -2.97 -2.60 -4.97
CA ASP A 170 -3.37 -3.49 -6.05
C ASP A 170 -3.94 -2.66 -7.20
N LEU A 171 -3.55 -3.00 -8.43
CA LEU A 171 -3.93 -2.31 -9.65
C LEU A 171 -4.69 -3.24 -10.59
N THR A 172 -5.75 -2.70 -11.20
CA THR A 172 -6.38 -3.29 -12.38
C THR A 172 -6.29 -2.31 -13.53
N TYR A 173 -5.77 -2.75 -14.67
CA TYR A 173 -5.59 -1.91 -15.85
C TYR A 173 -6.83 -1.84 -16.73
N ALA A 174 -6.89 -0.81 -17.57
CA ALA A 174 -8.02 -0.61 -18.49
C ALA A 174 -8.16 -1.73 -19.54
N HIS A 175 -7.05 -2.34 -19.94
CA HIS A 175 -7.03 -3.44 -20.91
C HIS A 175 -6.96 -4.79 -20.18
N GLU A 176 -7.79 -5.74 -20.59
CA GLU A 176 -7.72 -7.12 -20.07
C GLU A 176 -6.52 -7.87 -20.65
N ILE A 177 -6.24 -7.65 -21.94
CA ILE A 177 -5.08 -8.15 -22.68
C ILE A 177 -4.45 -6.94 -23.36
N LEU A 178 -3.13 -6.82 -23.27
CA LEU A 178 -2.40 -5.70 -23.86
C LEU A 178 -1.38 -6.21 -24.89
N THR A 179 -1.40 -5.62 -26.07
CA THR A 179 -0.46 -5.91 -27.17
C THR A 179 0.53 -4.78 -27.38
N ILE A 180 1.65 -5.08 -28.04
CA ILE A 180 2.64 -4.05 -28.43
C ILE A 180 2.01 -2.97 -29.31
N ARG A 181 1.07 -3.34 -30.18
CA ARG A 181 0.32 -2.39 -31.02
C ARG A 181 -0.47 -1.37 -30.22
N GLU A 182 -1.11 -1.80 -29.14
CA GLU A 182 -1.94 -0.93 -28.31
C GLU A 182 -1.10 0.05 -27.49
N VAL A 183 0.14 -0.32 -27.13
CA VAL A 183 1.05 0.56 -26.38
C VAL A 183 1.81 1.51 -27.29
N TYR A 184 2.48 0.98 -28.32
CA TYR A 184 3.46 1.70 -29.12
C TYR A 184 3.14 1.73 -30.62
N GLY A 185 2.44 0.70 -31.11
CA GLY A 185 2.13 0.55 -32.54
C GLY A 185 2.98 -0.54 -33.20
N ASN A 186 3.61 -0.21 -34.32
CA ASN A 186 4.35 -1.22 -35.09
C ASN A 186 5.76 -1.42 -34.52
N LEU A 187 6.13 -2.66 -34.21
CA LEU A 187 7.48 -3.00 -33.79
C LEU A 187 7.97 -4.26 -34.51
N SER A 188 9.23 -4.25 -34.93
CA SER A 188 9.89 -5.43 -35.48
C SER A 188 11.25 -5.63 -34.84
N LEU A 189 11.54 -6.87 -34.44
CA LEU A 189 12.78 -7.25 -33.78
C LEU A 189 13.56 -8.29 -34.59
N PRO A 190 14.91 -8.22 -34.62
CA PRO A 190 15.72 -9.17 -35.37
C PRO A 190 15.87 -10.50 -34.61
N THR A 191 15.90 -11.59 -35.37
CA THR A 191 16.25 -12.93 -34.87
C THR A 191 17.01 -13.72 -35.93
N TRP A 192 17.56 -14.87 -35.54
CA TRP A 192 18.12 -15.84 -36.47
C TRP A 192 17.03 -16.75 -37.06
N THR A 193 17.04 -16.91 -38.38
CA THR A 193 16.30 -17.96 -39.08
C THR A 193 17.24 -18.80 -39.92
N LYS A 194 16.93 -20.09 -40.07
CA LYS A 194 17.61 -20.96 -41.04
C LYS A 194 16.89 -20.89 -42.37
N ALA A 195 17.57 -20.45 -43.42
CA ALA A 195 17.00 -20.33 -44.76
C ALA A 195 17.99 -20.81 -45.83
N GLY A 196 17.47 -21.36 -46.94
CA GLY A 196 18.26 -21.86 -48.08
C GLY A 196 17.73 -23.20 -48.59
N ILE A 197 17.73 -23.38 -49.92
CA ILE A 197 17.18 -24.58 -50.60
C ILE A 197 18.20 -25.72 -50.62
N PHE A 198 19.51 -25.41 -50.65
CA PHE A 198 20.60 -26.37 -50.76
C PHE A 198 21.45 -26.51 -49.48
N SER A 199 21.69 -25.42 -48.75
CA SER A 199 22.32 -25.38 -47.43
C SER A 199 21.48 -24.49 -46.50
N LYS A 200 21.22 -24.93 -45.26
CA LYS A 200 20.55 -24.09 -44.26
C LYS A 200 21.56 -23.11 -43.68
N GLU A 201 21.53 -21.87 -44.16
CA GLU A 201 22.35 -20.77 -43.66
C GLU A 201 21.58 -19.95 -42.63
N ASN A 202 22.29 -19.42 -41.63
CA ASN A 202 21.71 -18.46 -40.69
C ASN A 202 21.54 -17.13 -41.41
N LYS A 203 20.32 -16.60 -41.40
CA LYS A 203 19.99 -15.28 -41.91
C LYS A 203 19.25 -14.48 -40.85
N VAL A 204 19.50 -13.19 -40.81
CA VAL A 204 18.72 -12.26 -39.99
C VAL A 204 17.30 -12.21 -40.54
N LYS A 205 16.31 -12.34 -39.66
CA LYS A 205 14.89 -12.17 -39.95
C LYS A 205 14.32 -11.12 -39.01
N MET A 206 13.67 -10.11 -39.57
CA MET A 206 12.82 -9.21 -38.79
C MET A 206 11.49 -9.91 -38.52
N ILE A 207 11.16 -10.07 -37.25
CA ILE A 207 9.85 -10.56 -36.80
C ILE A 207 9.02 -9.34 -36.42
N ASP A 208 7.85 -9.19 -37.04
CA ASP A 208 6.83 -8.26 -36.57
C ASP A 208 6.27 -8.78 -35.24
N VAL A 209 6.46 -8.00 -34.18
CA VAL A 209 6.01 -8.31 -32.82
C VAL A 209 4.83 -7.46 -32.37
N SER A 210 4.23 -6.69 -33.28
CA SER A 210 3.16 -5.73 -32.95
C SER A 210 1.93 -6.42 -32.33
N GLU A 211 1.62 -7.64 -32.77
CA GLU A 211 0.49 -8.45 -32.25
C GLU A 211 0.86 -9.33 -31.05
N TYR A 212 2.08 -9.19 -30.50
CA TYR A 212 2.48 -9.96 -29.34
C TYR A 212 1.81 -9.36 -28.10
N THR A 213 1.37 -10.25 -27.21
CA THR A 213 0.76 -9.88 -25.93
C THR A 213 1.83 -9.67 -24.88
N ILE A 214 1.74 -8.57 -24.15
CA ILE A 214 2.57 -8.30 -22.98
C ILE A 214 2.18 -9.28 -21.88
N ALA A 215 3.14 -10.13 -21.50
CA ALA A 215 2.99 -11.10 -20.42
C ALA A 215 3.26 -10.46 -19.06
N SER A 216 4.30 -9.61 -18.99
CA SER A 216 4.66 -8.85 -17.80
C SER A 216 5.43 -7.59 -18.15
N MET A 217 5.32 -6.57 -17.30
CA MET A 217 6.15 -5.37 -17.33
C MET A 217 6.44 -4.88 -15.91
N ASN A 218 7.66 -4.41 -15.67
CA ASN A 218 8.10 -3.84 -14.41
C ASN A 218 8.79 -2.51 -14.66
N TYR A 219 8.54 -1.54 -13.78
CA TYR A 219 9.22 -0.25 -13.75
C TYR A 219 9.61 0.07 -12.32
N ASP A 220 10.88 0.38 -12.08
CA ASP A 220 11.41 0.65 -10.73
C ASP A 220 11.08 2.06 -10.20
N GLY A 221 10.40 2.90 -11.00
CA GLY A 221 10.13 4.29 -10.67
C GLY A 221 11.26 5.25 -11.04
N ASN A 222 12.29 4.76 -11.72
CA ASN A 222 13.42 5.57 -12.15
C ASN A 222 13.84 5.23 -13.58
N LYS A 223 14.67 4.20 -13.76
CA LYS A 223 15.40 3.95 -15.02
C LYS A 223 15.20 2.54 -15.54
N HIS A 224 14.93 1.60 -14.64
CA HIS A 224 14.87 0.21 -14.98
C HIS A 224 13.48 -0.15 -15.48
N VAL A 225 13.40 -0.68 -16.69
CA VAL A 225 12.18 -1.28 -17.24
C VAL A 225 12.47 -2.68 -17.73
N ASP A 226 11.63 -3.63 -17.32
CA ASP A 226 11.65 -5.00 -17.80
C ASP A 226 10.31 -5.30 -18.44
N VAL A 227 10.28 -5.74 -19.70
CA VAL A 227 9.04 -6.16 -20.36
C VAL A 227 9.25 -7.50 -21.05
N SER A 228 8.29 -8.40 -20.86
CA SER A 228 8.22 -9.69 -21.54
C SER A 228 6.91 -9.77 -22.32
N PHE A 229 7.00 -10.21 -23.58
CA PHE A 229 5.85 -10.35 -24.46
C PHE A 229 6.00 -11.56 -25.37
N GLU A 230 4.88 -12.15 -25.74
CA GLU A 230 4.86 -13.41 -26.46
C GLU A 230 3.76 -13.43 -27.53
N ASN A 231 3.97 -14.27 -28.53
CA ASN A 231 2.94 -14.48 -29.54
C ASN A 231 1.76 -15.28 -28.97
N LYS A 232 0.65 -15.30 -29.70
CA LYS A 232 -0.57 -16.03 -29.30
C LYS A 232 -0.37 -17.52 -28.99
N LYS A 233 0.67 -18.16 -29.54
CA LYS A 233 0.98 -19.57 -29.30
C LYS A 233 1.89 -19.80 -28.08
N GLY A 234 2.52 -18.76 -27.55
CA GLY A 234 3.51 -18.82 -26.48
C GLY A 234 4.84 -19.48 -26.87
N ASP A 235 5.06 -19.78 -28.16
CA ASP A 235 6.27 -20.45 -28.65
C ASP A 235 7.36 -19.47 -29.09
N GLN A 236 7.01 -18.18 -29.24
CA GLN A 236 7.97 -17.09 -29.46
C GLN A 236 7.79 -16.05 -28.36
N LYS A 237 8.86 -15.83 -27.59
CA LYS A 237 8.90 -14.88 -26.48
C LYS A 237 10.05 -13.91 -26.68
N PHE A 238 9.78 -12.65 -26.42
CA PHE A 238 10.79 -11.62 -26.34
C PHE A 238 10.79 -11.00 -24.95
N LYS A 239 11.97 -10.60 -24.52
CA LYS A 239 12.17 -9.82 -23.31
C LYS A 239 13.05 -8.62 -23.64
N ILE A 240 12.66 -7.44 -23.17
CA ILE A 240 13.46 -6.23 -23.27
C ILE A 240 13.71 -5.74 -21.85
N THR A 241 14.98 -5.54 -21.50
CA THR A 241 15.41 -4.92 -20.25
C THR A 241 16.11 -3.61 -20.59
N SER A 242 15.73 -2.53 -19.91
CA SER A 242 16.23 -1.18 -20.14
C SER A 242 16.80 -0.62 -18.85
N ASP A 243 17.99 -0.04 -18.90
CA ASP A 243 18.61 0.72 -17.82
C ASP A 243 19.12 2.06 -18.39
N ASN A 244 18.33 3.14 -18.26
CA ASN A 244 18.46 4.35 -19.08
C ASN A 244 18.40 4.00 -20.59
N ASP A 245 19.37 4.50 -21.36
CA ASP A 245 19.52 4.33 -22.80
C ASP A 245 20.23 3.00 -23.16
N THR A 246 20.45 2.10 -22.19
CA THR A 246 21.01 0.78 -22.43
C THR A 246 19.90 -0.24 -22.52
N TYR A 247 19.86 -0.99 -23.62
CA TYR A 247 18.83 -2.00 -23.89
C TYR A 247 19.45 -3.37 -24.06
N GLN A 248 18.85 -4.37 -23.42
CA GLN A 248 19.10 -5.78 -23.66
C GLN A 248 17.84 -6.42 -24.24
N ILE A 249 17.99 -7.13 -25.35
CA ILE A 249 16.86 -7.78 -26.04
C ILE A 249 17.12 -9.27 -26.10
N TYR A 250 16.18 -10.05 -25.61
CA TYR A 250 16.23 -11.50 -25.62
C TYR A 250 15.12 -12.07 -26.50
N HIS A 251 15.42 -13.15 -27.22
CA HIS A 251 14.44 -13.99 -27.91
C HIS A 251 14.53 -15.41 -27.34
N GLY A 252 13.58 -15.77 -26.48
CA GLY A 252 13.77 -16.87 -25.52
C GLY A 252 14.96 -16.57 -24.60
N GLU A 253 15.88 -17.52 -24.47
CA GLU A 253 17.12 -17.36 -23.68
C GLU A 253 18.28 -16.72 -24.47
N PHE A 254 18.08 -16.43 -25.76
CA PHE A 254 19.14 -15.91 -26.62
C PHE A 254 19.18 -14.38 -26.57
N ASP A 255 20.32 -13.83 -26.15
CA ASP A 255 20.59 -12.40 -26.15
C ASP A 255 20.90 -11.90 -27.57
N VAL A 256 19.93 -11.17 -28.15
CA VAL A 256 20.00 -10.53 -29.47
C VAL A 256 21.02 -9.39 -29.47
N THR A 257 21.16 -8.68 -28.36
CA THR A 257 22.06 -7.52 -28.23
C THR A 257 23.53 -7.90 -28.07
N SER A 258 23.82 -9.12 -27.59
CA SER A 258 25.18 -9.67 -27.54
C SER A 258 25.70 -10.16 -28.91
N ASP A 259 24.85 -10.30 -29.93
CA ASP A 259 25.23 -10.67 -31.29
C ASP A 259 25.42 -9.44 -32.18
N GLU A 260 26.66 -9.16 -32.61
CA GLU A 260 26.98 -7.97 -33.42
C GLU A 260 26.18 -7.86 -34.72
N THR A 261 25.76 -8.98 -35.33
CA THR A 261 25.02 -8.97 -36.60
C THR A 261 23.57 -8.61 -36.37
N LEU A 262 22.96 -9.16 -35.32
CA LEU A 262 21.58 -8.84 -34.96
C LEU A 262 21.47 -7.44 -34.37
N LEU A 263 22.42 -7.03 -33.52
CA LEU A 263 22.47 -5.69 -32.92
C LEU A 263 22.43 -4.59 -33.99
N LYS A 264 23.19 -4.74 -35.09
CA LYS A 264 23.16 -3.80 -36.23
C LYS A 264 21.80 -3.70 -36.92
N SER A 265 20.93 -4.68 -36.72
CA SER A 265 19.58 -4.73 -37.28
C SER A 265 18.50 -4.24 -36.31
N VAL A 266 18.86 -3.93 -35.06
CA VAL A 266 17.93 -3.38 -34.06
C VAL A 266 17.67 -1.90 -34.37
N GLN A 267 16.41 -1.50 -34.39
CA GLN A 267 16.00 -0.10 -34.46
C GLN A 267 15.89 0.44 -33.03
N VAL A 268 16.99 0.97 -32.50
CA VAL A 268 17.10 1.40 -31.10
C VAL A 268 16.06 2.47 -30.73
N ASP A 269 15.80 3.43 -31.62
CA ASP A 269 14.78 4.47 -31.40
C ASP A 269 13.38 3.89 -31.19
N ASN A 270 13.04 2.78 -31.85
CA ASN A 270 11.76 2.12 -31.65
C ASN A 270 11.69 1.37 -30.33
N VAL A 271 12.81 0.79 -29.88
CA VAL A 271 12.90 0.12 -28.58
C VAL A 271 12.79 1.14 -27.46
N ALA A 272 13.49 2.27 -27.59
CA ALA A 272 13.41 3.41 -26.67
C ALA A 272 11.97 3.94 -26.59
N GLY A 273 11.35 4.20 -27.73
CA GLY A 273 9.96 4.66 -27.80
C GLY A 273 8.97 3.69 -27.15
N LEU A 274 9.12 2.38 -27.36
CA LEU A 274 8.30 1.37 -26.69
C LEU A 274 8.48 1.45 -25.17
N VAL A 275 9.72 1.52 -24.67
CA VAL A 275 10.01 1.58 -23.23
C VAL A 275 9.36 2.82 -22.60
N ASP A 276 9.43 3.97 -23.25
CA ASP A 276 8.81 5.20 -22.75
C ASP A 276 7.28 5.13 -22.74
N ASP A 277 6.67 4.54 -23.77
CA ASP A 277 5.22 4.38 -23.82
C ASP A 277 4.71 3.29 -22.86
N LEU A 278 5.51 2.28 -22.54
CA LEU A 278 5.22 1.31 -21.47
C LEU A 278 5.21 1.97 -20.10
N LYS A 279 6.17 2.86 -19.79
CA LYS A 279 6.16 3.64 -18.54
C LYS A 279 4.88 4.45 -18.39
N LYS A 280 4.54 5.23 -19.43
CA LYS A 280 3.29 6.01 -19.47
C LYS A 280 2.06 5.10 -19.33
N TYR A 281 2.07 3.93 -19.96
CA TYR A 281 0.96 2.98 -19.84
C TYR A 281 0.75 2.55 -18.39
N MET A 282 1.82 2.11 -17.71
CA MET A 282 1.78 1.66 -16.31
C MET A 282 1.27 2.74 -15.36
N GLU A 283 1.62 4.00 -15.62
CA GLU A 283 1.23 5.14 -14.78
C GLU A 283 -0.20 5.65 -15.06
N MET A 284 -0.64 5.65 -16.32
CA MET A 284 -1.83 6.39 -16.75
C MET A 284 -3.06 5.53 -17.05
N PHE A 285 -2.90 4.23 -17.34
CA PHE A 285 -4.01 3.36 -17.79
C PHE A 285 -4.54 2.45 -16.67
N ILE A 286 -4.42 2.90 -15.43
CA ILE A 286 -4.99 2.25 -14.24
C ILE A 286 -6.49 2.52 -14.22
N LYS A 287 -7.30 1.45 -14.22
CA LYS A 287 -8.77 1.51 -14.15
C LYS A 287 -9.27 1.52 -12.72
N TYR A 288 -8.64 0.73 -11.87
CA TYR A 288 -8.97 0.62 -10.45
C TYR A 288 -7.69 0.45 -9.64
N GLN A 289 -7.63 1.16 -8.52
CA GLN A 289 -6.55 1.07 -7.54
C GLN A 289 -7.16 0.79 -6.18
N LYS A 290 -6.53 -0.10 -5.42
CA LYS A 290 -6.89 -0.39 -4.04
C LYS A 290 -5.66 -0.38 -3.16
N LEU A 291 -5.61 0.54 -2.21
CA LEU A 291 -4.65 0.54 -1.13
C LEU A 291 -4.81 -0.72 -0.29
N THR A 292 -3.71 -1.47 -0.14
CA THR A 292 -3.69 -2.74 0.60
C THR A 292 -2.79 -2.72 1.82
N GLN A 293 -1.81 -1.81 1.85
CA GLN A 293 -0.87 -1.72 2.96
C GLN A 293 -0.25 -0.32 3.06
N ILE A 294 -0.01 0.13 4.29
CA ILE A 294 0.85 1.25 4.62
C ILE A 294 1.88 0.76 5.63
N LEU A 295 3.16 1.03 5.38
CA LEU A 295 4.23 0.80 6.31
C LEU A 295 4.84 2.13 6.77
N LEU A 296 5.18 2.22 8.05
CA LEU A 296 5.99 3.28 8.62
C LEU A 296 7.24 2.65 9.23
N ASP A 297 8.42 3.01 8.71
CA ASP A 297 9.71 2.43 9.12
C ASP A 297 9.72 0.88 9.09
N GLY A 298 9.00 0.31 8.12
CA GLY A 298 8.88 -1.13 7.90
C GLY A 298 7.81 -1.83 8.76
N ASN A 299 7.10 -1.11 9.63
CA ASN A 299 6.02 -1.66 10.45
C ASN A 299 4.65 -1.31 9.86
N ASP A 300 3.65 -2.17 10.06
CA ASP A 300 2.29 -1.94 9.55
C ASP A 300 1.62 -0.79 10.31
N ALA A 301 1.51 0.36 9.66
CA ALA A 301 1.06 1.59 10.30
C ALA A 301 -0.42 1.53 10.67
N VAL A 302 -1.24 0.81 9.90
CA VAL A 302 -2.67 0.68 10.20
C VAL A 302 -2.86 -0.22 11.42
N ARG A 303 -2.13 -1.34 11.47
CA ARG A 303 -2.21 -2.29 12.59
C ARG A 303 -1.64 -1.74 13.90
N ASN A 304 -0.67 -0.84 13.80
CA ASN A 304 0.01 -0.26 14.96
C ASN A 304 -0.60 1.07 15.44
N ASN A 305 -1.67 1.56 14.80
CA ASN A 305 -2.26 2.89 15.08
C ASN A 305 -1.25 4.03 14.87
N GLU A 306 -0.55 4.00 13.73
CA GLU A 306 0.42 5.00 13.27
C GLU A 306 -0.07 5.73 11.99
N VAL A 307 -1.38 5.72 11.72
CA VAL A 307 -2.00 6.42 10.59
C VAL A 307 -1.86 7.93 10.76
N PHE A 308 -2.05 8.47 11.97
CA PHE A 308 -1.82 9.89 12.23
C PHE A 308 -0.39 10.31 11.92
N ASP A 309 0.60 9.52 12.31
CA ASP A 309 2.01 9.80 11.98
C ASP A 309 2.27 9.70 10.46
N CYS A 310 1.60 8.78 9.75
CA CYS A 310 1.61 8.78 8.29
C CYS A 310 1.02 10.08 7.70
N LEU A 311 -0.07 10.60 8.26
CA LEU A 311 -0.67 11.87 7.82
C LEU A 311 0.26 13.06 8.05
N LYS A 312 1.07 13.06 9.12
CA LYS A 312 2.09 14.09 9.36
C LYS A 312 3.13 14.11 8.25
N LEU A 313 3.65 12.94 7.85
CA LEU A 313 4.61 12.85 6.75
C LEU A 313 4.03 13.35 5.43
N ILE A 314 2.75 13.05 5.15
CA ILE A 314 2.05 13.59 3.98
C ILE A 314 1.89 15.11 4.10
N ALA A 315 1.50 15.60 5.27
CA ALA A 315 1.36 17.02 5.55
C ALA A 315 2.67 17.79 5.35
N GLU A 316 3.83 17.21 5.70
CA GLU A 316 5.14 17.81 5.43
C GLU A 316 5.37 18.00 3.91
N GLN A 317 5.08 16.97 3.10
CA GLN A 317 5.20 17.07 1.64
C GLN A 317 4.28 18.14 1.05
N TYR A 318 3.06 18.25 1.58
CA TYR A 318 2.07 19.22 1.13
C TYR A 318 2.41 20.64 1.62
N GLY A 319 2.95 20.76 2.83
CA GLY A 319 3.34 22.00 3.48
C GLY A 319 4.43 22.75 2.71
N ASP A 320 5.35 22.03 2.06
CA ASP A 320 6.33 22.65 1.16
C ASP A 320 5.65 23.34 -0.04
N ILE A 321 4.62 22.73 -0.62
CA ILE A 321 3.85 23.31 -1.72
C ILE A 321 2.97 24.46 -1.24
N VAL A 322 2.39 24.37 -0.03
CA VAL A 322 1.67 25.47 0.62
C VAL A 322 2.59 26.67 0.78
N ARG A 323 3.79 26.48 1.35
CA ARG A 323 4.78 27.54 1.57
C ARG A 323 5.18 28.21 0.25
N GLU A 324 5.50 27.42 -0.76
CA GLU A 324 5.83 27.95 -2.09
C GLU A 324 4.66 28.73 -2.71
N SER A 325 3.42 28.26 -2.54
CA SER A 325 2.22 28.94 -3.04
C SER A 325 2.03 30.30 -2.38
N LEU A 326 2.27 30.40 -1.07
CA LEU A 326 2.19 31.66 -0.31
C LEU A 326 3.33 32.62 -0.66
N ASP A 327 4.55 32.12 -0.85
CA ASP A 327 5.72 32.91 -1.20
C ASP A 327 5.58 33.53 -2.60
N LYS A 328 5.17 32.72 -3.58
CA LYS A 328 4.95 33.11 -4.98
C LYS A 328 3.59 33.78 -5.21
N GLY A 329 2.69 33.73 -4.23
CA GLY A 329 1.36 34.32 -4.27
C GLY A 329 1.35 35.83 -4.02
N TYR A 330 0.40 36.53 -4.65
CA TYR A 330 0.12 37.95 -4.43
C TYR A 330 -0.66 38.18 -3.13
N VAL A 331 -1.53 37.24 -2.74
CA VAL A 331 -2.32 37.32 -1.51
C VAL A 331 -1.70 36.37 -0.48
N LYS A 332 -1.14 36.94 0.59
CA LYS A 332 -0.35 36.17 1.58
C LYS A 332 -1.17 35.25 2.50
N ASN A 333 -2.49 35.27 2.38
CA ASN A 333 -3.40 34.40 3.13
C ASN A 333 -4.10 33.36 2.24
N GLU A 334 -3.76 33.29 0.95
CA GLU A 334 -4.41 32.41 -0.02
C GLU A 334 -3.38 31.48 -0.66
N ILE A 335 -3.65 30.18 -0.57
CA ILE A 335 -2.93 29.16 -1.32
C ILE A 335 -3.58 29.12 -2.69
N THR A 336 -2.90 29.63 -3.72
CA THR A 336 -3.48 29.80 -5.06
C THR A 336 -2.66 29.10 -6.13
N ILE A 337 -3.35 28.38 -7.02
CA ILE A 337 -2.77 27.83 -8.25
C ILE A 337 -3.51 28.35 -9.48
N LYS A 338 -2.80 28.42 -10.61
CA LYS A 338 -3.32 28.72 -11.94
C LYS A 338 -3.47 27.45 -12.75
N VAL A 339 -4.59 27.34 -13.45
CA VAL A 339 -4.91 26.24 -14.35
C VAL A 339 -5.07 26.78 -15.76
N GLU A 340 -4.30 26.25 -16.70
CA GLU A 340 -4.45 26.52 -18.13
C GLU A 340 -5.03 25.28 -18.83
N SER A 341 -6.23 25.46 -19.37
CA SER A 341 -6.93 24.45 -20.17
C SER A 341 -6.32 24.30 -21.57
N SER A 342 -6.63 23.20 -22.25
CA SER A 342 -6.11 22.92 -23.60
C SER A 342 -6.55 23.92 -24.67
N ASP A 343 -7.62 24.66 -24.42
CA ASP A 343 -8.12 25.75 -25.28
C ASP A 343 -7.44 27.11 -24.98
N GLY A 344 -6.49 27.15 -24.03
CA GLY A 344 -5.82 28.37 -23.58
C GLY A 344 -6.57 29.16 -22.52
N THR A 345 -7.75 28.71 -22.07
CA THR A 345 -8.48 29.34 -20.97
C THR A 345 -7.67 29.22 -19.68
N ARG A 346 -7.48 30.35 -18.97
CA ARG A 346 -6.77 30.41 -17.69
C ARG A 346 -7.75 30.70 -16.55
N THR A 347 -7.72 29.87 -15.52
CA THR A 347 -8.49 30.05 -14.28
C THR A 347 -7.57 29.95 -13.06
N GLU A 348 -8.06 30.40 -11.92
CA GLU A 348 -7.39 30.25 -10.63
C GLU A 348 -8.23 29.38 -9.71
N LYS A 349 -7.56 28.59 -8.88
CA LYS A 349 -8.16 27.86 -7.75
C LYS A 349 -7.42 28.28 -6.49
N TYR A 350 -8.15 28.47 -5.41
CA TYR A 350 -7.56 28.85 -4.14
C TYR A 350 -8.33 28.26 -2.95
N ILE A 351 -7.64 28.23 -1.81
CA ILE A 351 -8.19 28.05 -0.47
C ILE A 351 -7.46 29.01 0.45
N THR A 352 -8.19 29.64 1.38
CA THR A 352 -7.56 30.52 2.38
C THR A 352 -6.89 29.69 3.48
N LYS A 353 -5.86 30.25 4.12
CA LYS A 353 -5.27 29.61 5.32
C LYS A 353 -6.32 29.37 6.41
N GLU A 354 -7.18 30.37 6.64
CA GLU A 354 -8.26 30.32 7.63
C GLU A 354 -9.24 29.17 7.34
N GLU A 355 -9.70 29.01 6.09
CA GLU A 355 -10.58 27.89 5.72
C GLU A 355 -9.93 26.52 5.90
N ALA A 356 -8.62 26.39 5.61
CA ALA A 356 -7.90 25.14 5.82
C ALA A 356 -7.67 24.86 7.32
N PHE A 357 -7.30 25.88 8.09
CA PHE A 357 -7.10 25.82 9.52
C PHE A 357 -8.38 25.45 10.26
N ASP A 358 -9.49 26.14 10.00
CA ASP A 358 -10.76 25.92 10.67
C ASP A 358 -11.23 24.47 10.50
N GLN A 359 -11.11 23.93 9.28
CA GLN A 359 -11.48 22.55 8.99
C GLN A 359 -10.60 21.51 9.70
N LEU A 360 -9.33 21.81 9.93
CA LEU A 360 -8.43 20.95 10.68
C LEU A 360 -8.64 21.12 12.19
N ALA A 361 -8.88 22.34 12.67
CA ALA A 361 -9.11 22.62 14.09
C ALA A 361 -10.36 21.90 14.65
N GLU A 362 -11.34 21.59 13.81
CA GLU A 362 -12.49 20.73 14.15
C GLU A 362 -12.07 19.32 14.64
N LEU A 363 -10.87 18.86 14.31
CA LEU A 363 -10.32 17.55 14.69
C LEU A 363 -9.53 17.60 16.01
N GLY A 364 -9.56 18.72 16.73
CA GLY A 364 -8.90 18.84 18.03
C GLY A 364 -7.37 18.90 17.90
N SER A 365 -6.65 18.31 18.86
CA SER A 365 -5.19 18.43 18.93
C SER A 365 -4.46 17.86 17.73
N GLU A 366 -4.94 16.74 17.19
CA GLU A 366 -4.34 16.10 16.01
C GLU A 366 -4.48 16.99 14.77
N GLY A 367 -5.65 17.59 14.59
CA GLY A 367 -5.90 18.53 13.51
C GLY A 367 -5.08 19.81 13.63
N LEU A 368 -4.95 20.37 14.83
CA LEU A 368 -4.09 21.53 15.08
C LEU A 368 -2.62 21.24 14.76
N GLU A 369 -2.14 20.03 15.06
CA GLU A 369 -0.78 19.60 14.70
C GLU A 369 -0.63 19.52 13.16
N LEU A 370 -1.57 18.91 12.44
CA LEU A 370 -1.56 18.89 10.97
C LEU A 370 -1.59 20.30 10.37
N ALA A 371 -2.39 21.21 10.94
CA ALA A 371 -2.49 22.59 10.48
C ALA A 371 -1.15 23.32 10.61
N SER A 372 -0.44 23.11 11.73
CA SER A 372 0.88 23.69 11.94
C SER A 372 1.94 23.09 11.00
N ILE A 373 1.93 21.77 10.77
CA ILE A 373 2.84 21.11 9.81
C ILE A 373 2.62 21.62 8.38
N LEU A 374 1.35 21.78 7.96
CA LEU A 374 1.00 22.35 6.66
C LEU A 374 1.36 23.84 6.55
N GLY A 375 1.58 24.54 7.67
CA GLY A 375 1.83 25.97 7.72
C GLY A 375 0.58 26.82 7.44
N VAL A 376 -0.60 26.33 7.83
CA VAL A 376 -1.89 27.03 7.67
C VAL A 376 -2.41 27.69 8.95
N ASP A 377 -1.66 27.58 10.05
CA ASP A 377 -1.96 28.17 11.36
C ASP A 377 -1.80 29.69 11.48
#